data_AF-A0A925F8J3-F1
#
_entry.id   AF-A0A925F8J3-F1
#
_cell.length_a   1.000
_cell.length_b   1.000
_cell.length_c   1.000
_cell.angle_alpha   90.00
_cell.angle_beta   90.00
_cell.angle_gamma   90.00
#
_symmetry.space_group_name_H-M   'P 1'
#
loop_
_entity.id
_entity.type
_entity.pdbx_description
1 polymer ?
#
loop_
_entity_poly.entity_id
_entity_poly.type
_entity_poly.pdbx_seq_one_letter_code
_entity_poly.pdbx_strand_id
1 'polypeptide(L)'
;STPELVSVALRGLNLLWREGYQYKKAGVMVTGIVPETAVQVGLFDERRREVDRALMPVVDRLNARMGRDMVRLGAQGTERKWQMKQERLSPCYTTRLSDLLVVELG
;
A
#
# COMPACT_ATOMS: atom_id res chain seq x y z
N SER A 1 -3.46 -1.11 -13.59
CA SER A 1 -3.05 -2.25 -12.73
C SER A 1 -2.26 -1.76 -11.51
N THR A 2 -1.93 -2.61 -10.53
CA THR A 2 -1.12 -2.22 -9.35
C THR A 2 0.27 -1.68 -9.74
N PRO A 3 1.02 -2.33 -10.66
CA PRO A 3 2.32 -1.81 -11.11
C PRO A 3 2.20 -0.46 -11.84
N GLU A 4 1.15 -0.28 -12.66
CA GLU A 4 0.87 0.98 -13.36
C GLU A 4 0.63 2.13 -12.37
N LEU A 5 -0.18 1.90 -11.33
CA LEU A 5 -0.46 2.90 -10.31
C LEU A 5 0.82 3.35 -9.58
N VAL A 6 1.67 2.37 -9.21
CA VAL A 6 2.97 2.65 -8.58
C VAL A 6 3.87 3.43 -9.52
N SER A 7 3.94 3.06 -10.80
CA SER A 7 4.73 3.76 -11.80
C SER A 7 4.32 5.23 -11.95
N VAL A 8 3.03 5.51 -12.07
CA VAL A 8 2.51 6.89 -12.19
C VAL A 8 2.76 7.69 -10.92
N ALA A 9 2.55 7.09 -9.74
CA ALA A 9 2.82 7.75 -8.46
C ALA A 9 4.31 8.12 -8.29
N LEU A 10 5.22 7.20 -8.65
CA LEU A 10 6.66 7.45 -8.62
C LEU A 10 7.08 8.53 -9.62
N ARG A 11 6.48 8.53 -10.81
CA ARG A 11 6.71 9.59 -11.81
C ARG A 11 6.30 10.96 -11.26
N GLY A 12 5.14 11.05 -10.62
CA GLY A 12 4.69 12.27 -9.95
C GLY A 12 5.63 12.72 -8.83
N LEU A 13 6.11 11.79 -8.01
CA LEU A 13 7.09 12.08 -6.97
C LEU A 13 8.40 12.60 -7.54
N ASN A 14 8.92 11.98 -8.60
CA ASN A 14 10.17 12.41 -9.25
C ASN A 14 10.09 13.85 -9.80
N LEU A 15 8.93 14.26 -10.31
CA LEU A 15 8.71 15.64 -10.78
C LEU A 15 8.71 16.67 -9.64
N LEU A 16 8.32 16.25 -8.43
CA LEU A 16 8.26 17.11 -7.24
C LEU A 16 9.49 16.95 -6.33
N TRP A 17 10.40 16.06 -6.68
CA TRP A 17 11.57 15.74 -5.88
C TRP A 17 12.55 16.92 -5.85
N ARG A 18 13.05 17.24 -4.66
CA ARG A 18 14.00 18.31 -4.37
C ARG A 18 14.95 17.81 -3.30
N GLU A 19 16.23 17.89 -3.60
CA GLU A 19 17.27 17.54 -2.65
C GLU A 19 17.25 18.47 -1.43
N GLY A 20 17.59 17.93 -0.25
CA GLY A 20 17.62 18.69 1.01
C GLY A 20 16.27 18.83 1.73
N TYR A 21 15.18 18.33 1.15
CA TYR A 21 13.85 18.39 1.77
C TYR A 21 13.41 17.05 2.36
N GLN A 22 12.72 17.12 3.50
CA GLN A 22 12.01 15.96 4.07
C GLN A 22 10.59 15.90 3.50
N TYR A 23 10.21 14.71 3.04
CA TYR A 23 8.89 14.47 2.46
C TYR A 23 7.95 13.84 3.49
N LYS A 24 6.71 14.33 3.54
CA LYS A 24 5.64 13.70 4.33
C LYS A 24 4.99 12.56 3.55
N LYS A 25 4.49 11.57 4.29
CA LYS A 25 3.71 10.47 3.72
C LYS A 25 2.42 11.02 3.09
N ALA A 26 2.13 10.56 1.87
CA ALA A 26 0.87 10.82 1.17
C ALA A 26 0.19 9.50 0.81
N GLY A 27 -1.14 9.54 0.65
CA GLY A 27 -1.94 8.43 0.16
C GLY A 27 -2.41 8.69 -1.26
N VAL A 28 -2.41 7.66 -2.10
CA VAL A 28 -3.05 7.69 -3.42
C VAL A 28 -4.37 6.93 -3.30
N MET A 29 -5.47 7.57 -3.69
CA MET A 29 -6.79 6.96 -3.73
C MET A 29 -7.22 6.78 -5.17
N VAL A 30 -7.64 5.57 -5.52
CA VAL A 30 -8.21 5.24 -6.82
C VAL A 30 -9.71 5.08 -6.65
N THR A 31 -10.47 5.74 -7.51
CA THR A 31 -11.94 5.66 -7.54
C THR A 31 -12.40 5.13 -8.90
N GLY A 32 -13.66 4.71 -9.01
CA GLY A 32 -14.22 4.24 -10.28
C GLY A 32 -13.66 2.89 -10.75
N ILE A 33 -13.37 1.98 -9.82
CA ILE A 33 -12.90 0.63 -10.16
C ILE A 33 -14.03 -0.12 -10.86
N VAL A 34 -13.73 -0.68 -12.03
CA VAL A 34 -14.65 -1.50 -12.83
C VAL A 34 -14.05 -2.88 -13.07
N PRO A 35 -14.87 -3.91 -13.34
CA PRO A 35 -14.38 -5.22 -13.76
C PRO A 35 -13.48 -5.10 -14.99
N GLU A 36 -12.44 -5.93 -15.06
CA GLU A 36 -11.51 -5.95 -16.21
C GLU A 36 -12.24 -6.15 -17.54
N THR A 37 -13.28 -6.98 -17.55
CA THR A 37 -14.11 -7.29 -18.72
C THR A 37 -14.95 -6.10 -19.22
N ALA A 38 -15.16 -5.08 -18.39
CA ALA A 38 -15.96 -3.91 -18.72
C ALA A 38 -15.12 -2.77 -19.33
N VAL A 39 -13.80 -2.95 -19.47
CA VAL A 39 -12.92 -1.88 -19.97
C VAL A 39 -12.84 -1.94 -21.50
N GLN A 40 -13.45 -0.96 -22.16
CA GLN A 40 -13.25 -0.74 -23.59
C GLN A 40 -11.83 -0.20 -23.85
N VAL A 41 -11.13 -0.82 -24.80
CA VAL A 41 -9.77 -0.45 -25.19
C VAL A 41 -9.82 0.59 -26.31
N GLY A 42 -8.93 1.58 -26.27
CA GLY A 42 -8.78 2.56 -27.34
C GLY A 42 -7.95 2.00 -28.49
N LEU A 43 -8.20 2.46 -29.72
CA LEU A 43 -7.49 1.99 -30.92
C LEU A 43 -5.96 2.18 -30.85
N PHE A 44 -5.50 3.20 -30.12
CA PHE A 44 -4.09 3.55 -29.94
C PHE A 44 -3.60 3.24 -28.51
N ASP A 45 -4.22 2.28 -27.84
CA ASP A 45 -3.79 1.89 -26.49
C ASP A 45 -2.51 1.03 -26.58
N GLU A 46 -1.36 1.64 -26.28
CA GLU A 46 -0.06 0.95 -26.26
C GLU A 46 0.19 0.12 -24.98
N ARG A 47 -0.79 0.10 -24.04
CA ARG A 47 -0.61 -0.60 -22.76
C ARG A 47 -0.60 -2.11 -22.93
N ARG A 48 0.43 -2.75 -22.38
CA ARG A 48 0.59 -4.22 -22.32
C ARG A 48 -0.26 -4.87 -21.22
N ARG A 49 -1.58 -4.69 -21.29
CA ARG A 49 -2.53 -5.23 -20.29
C ARG A 49 -2.50 -6.75 -20.18
N GLU A 50 -2.17 -7.45 -21.27
CA GLU A 50 -2.07 -8.92 -21.30
C GLU A 50 -1.00 -9.45 -20.34
N VAL A 51 0.13 -8.73 -20.23
CA VAL A 51 1.22 -9.11 -19.30
C VAL A 51 0.73 -9.01 -17.86
N ASP A 52 0.08 -7.90 -17.53
CA ASP A 52 -0.48 -7.69 -16.18
C ASP A 52 -1.57 -8.73 -15.86
N ARG A 53 -2.42 -9.04 -16.84
CA ARG A 53 -3.51 -10.03 -16.70
C ARG A 53 -2.98 -11.43 -16.43
N ALA A 54 -1.84 -11.81 -17.02
CA ALA A 54 -1.20 -13.09 -16.76
C ALA A 54 -0.41 -13.08 -15.44
N LEU A 55 0.27 -11.98 -15.12
CA LEU A 55 1.20 -11.89 -14.00
C LEU A 55 0.50 -11.73 -12.64
N MET A 56 -0.47 -10.82 -12.54
CA MET A 56 -1.10 -10.47 -11.26
C MET A 56 -1.77 -11.68 -10.56
N PRO A 57 -2.52 -12.56 -11.25
CA PRO A 57 -3.10 -13.74 -10.62
C PRO A 57 -2.06 -14.70 -10.04
N VAL A 58 -0.88 -14.80 -10.65
CA VAL A 58 0.23 -15.64 -10.15
C VAL A 58 0.82 -15.05 -8.88
N VAL A 59 1.05 -13.74 -8.87
CA VAL A 59 1.54 -13.00 -7.69
C VAL A 59 0.55 -13.15 -6.53
N ASP A 60 -0.74 -12.94 -6.78
CA ASP A 60 -1.78 -13.05 -5.77
C ASP A 60 -1.87 -14.49 -5.21
N ARG A 61 -1.78 -15.50 -6.08
CA ARG A 61 -1.78 -16.90 -5.67
C ARG A 61 -0.57 -17.26 -4.81
N LEU A 62 0.61 -16.75 -5.15
CA LEU A 62 1.82 -16.96 -4.36
C LEU A 62 1.68 -16.32 -2.97
N ASN A 63 1.21 -15.08 -2.91
CA ASN A 63 0.96 -14.38 -1.65
C ASN A 63 -0.12 -15.06 -0.79
N ALA A 64 -1.17 -15.62 -1.40
CA ALA A 64 -2.19 -16.36 -0.67
C ALA A 64 -1.63 -17.66 -0.05
N ARG A 65 -0.71 -18.34 -0.74
CA ARG A 65 -0.16 -19.63 -0.29
C ARG A 65 1.01 -19.49 0.68
N MET A 66 1.91 -18.55 0.42
CA MET A 66 3.19 -18.43 1.11
C MET A 66 3.20 -17.37 2.22
N GLY A 67 2.07 -16.68 2.40
CA GLY A 67 1.94 -15.57 3.34
C GLY A 67 1.95 -14.22 2.65
N ARG A 68 1.29 -13.26 3.30
CA ARG A 68 1.09 -11.90 2.79
C ARG A 68 2.44 -11.20 2.54
N ASP A 69 2.54 -10.51 1.41
CA ASP A 69 3.72 -9.74 0.99
C ASP A 69 5.00 -10.58 0.73
N MET A 70 4.85 -11.90 0.47
CA MET A 70 5.95 -12.79 0.04
C MET A 70 6.55 -12.32 -1.29
N VAL A 71 5.69 -12.11 -2.29
CA VAL A 71 6.04 -11.51 -3.58
C VAL A 71 5.48 -10.09 -3.61
N ARG A 72 6.37 -9.13 -3.78
CA ARG A 72 6.04 -7.71 -3.71
C ARG A 72 6.81 -6.92 -4.77
N LEU A 73 6.35 -5.71 -5.07
CA LEU A 73 7.06 -4.83 -5.99
C LEU A 73 8.36 -4.33 -5.36
N GLY A 74 9.46 -4.34 -6.11
CA GLY A 74 10.76 -3.86 -5.62
C GLY A 74 10.71 -2.41 -5.10
N ALA A 75 9.84 -1.58 -5.69
CA ALA A 75 9.58 -0.22 -5.25
C ALA A 75 9.04 -0.11 -3.81
N GLN A 76 8.50 -1.18 -3.24
CA GLN A 76 8.01 -1.20 -1.84
C GLN A 76 9.13 -1.42 -0.82
N GLY A 77 10.33 -1.81 -1.27
CA GLY A 77 11.47 -2.10 -0.40
C GLY A 77 11.35 -3.45 0.34
N THR A 78 12.48 -3.90 0.89
CA THR A 78 12.60 -5.17 1.61
C THR A 78 12.30 -5.05 3.11
N GLU A 79 12.58 -3.89 3.70
CA GLU A 79 12.48 -3.65 5.14
C GLU A 79 11.13 -3.03 5.53
N ARG A 80 10.44 -3.64 6.51
CA ARG A 80 9.26 -3.06 7.15
C ARG A 80 9.70 -2.03 8.21
N LYS A 81 10.16 -0.86 7.76
CA LYS A 81 10.51 0.26 8.67
C LYS A 81 9.30 0.98 9.24
N TRP A 82 8.15 0.88 8.58
CA TRP A 82 6.98 1.70 8.90
C TRP A 82 6.10 1.00 9.94
N GLN A 83 6.27 1.38 11.20
CA GLN A 83 5.28 1.10 12.25
C GLN A 83 4.23 2.21 12.27
N MET A 84 3.00 1.84 12.62
CA MET A 84 1.94 2.80 12.84
C MET A 84 2.36 3.74 13.97
N LYS A 85 2.34 5.05 13.72
CA LYS A 85 2.68 6.05 14.73
C LYS A 85 1.52 6.18 15.73
N GLN A 86 1.55 5.37 16.78
CA GLN A 86 0.50 5.26 17.81
C GLN A 86 0.81 6.09 19.08
N GLU A 87 1.43 7.26 18.93
CA GLU A 87 1.82 8.11 20.08
C GLU A 87 0.64 8.66 20.90
N ARG A 88 -0.59 8.56 20.40
CA ARG A 88 -1.81 9.01 21.07
C ARG A 88 -2.85 7.90 21.22
N LEU A 89 -2.41 6.65 21.30
CA LEU A 89 -3.33 5.53 21.55
C LEU A 89 -3.89 5.66 22.97
N SER A 90 -5.21 5.66 23.11
CA SER A 90 -5.85 5.58 24.43
C SER A 90 -5.58 4.20 25.05
N PRO A 91 -5.44 4.11 26.39
CA PRO A 91 -5.27 2.83 27.05
C PRO A 91 -6.45 1.89 26.77
N CYS A 92 -6.16 0.61 26.60
CA CYS A 92 -7.14 -0.43 26.32
C CYS A 92 -7.79 -0.96 27.61
N TYR A 93 -8.52 -0.10 28.33
CA TYR A 93 -9.06 -0.41 29.67
C TYR A 93 -9.88 -1.70 29.79
N THR A 94 -10.57 -2.12 28.73
CA THR A 94 -11.45 -3.30 28.75
C THR A 94 -10.82 -4.56 28.17
N THR A 95 -9.71 -4.42 27.44
CA THR A 95 -9.10 -5.53 26.68
C THR A 95 -7.66 -5.79 27.08
N ARG A 96 -7.05 -4.95 27.93
CA ARG A 96 -5.69 -5.10 28.41
C ARG A 96 -5.59 -4.73 29.88
N LEU A 97 -5.31 -5.74 30.71
CA LEU A 97 -5.19 -5.58 32.17
C LEU A 97 -4.08 -4.60 32.58
N SER A 98 -3.00 -4.50 31.80
CA SER A 98 -1.90 -3.54 32.04
C SER A 98 -2.31 -2.08 31.88
N ASP A 99 -3.44 -1.82 31.23
CA ASP A 99 -3.91 -0.48 30.89
C ASP A 99 -4.99 0.01 31.88
N LEU A 100 -5.28 -0.77 32.93
CA LEU A 100 -6.22 -0.40 33.98
C LEU A 100 -5.70 0.80 34.80
N LEU A 101 -6.63 1.66 35.21
CA LEU A 101 -6.35 2.75 36.13
C LEU A 101 -5.95 2.21 37.50
N VAL A 102 -4.75 2.59 37.96
CA VAL A 102 -4.29 2.34 39.34
C VAL A 102 -4.75 3.51 40.19
N VAL A 103 -5.49 3.22 41.26
CA VAL A 103 -5.94 4.22 42.23
C VAL A 103 -5.12 4.01 43.50
N GLU A 104 -4.34 5.00 43.92
CA GLU A 104 -3.66 4.97 45.21
C GLU A 104 -4.61 5.52 46.29
N LEU A 105 -4.86 4.70 47.31
CA LEU A 105 -5.55 5.13 48.53
C LEU A 105 -4.49 5.65 49.50
N GLY A 106 -4.57 6.94 49.81
CA GLY A 106 -3.76 7.60 50.84
C GLY A 106 -4.14 7.22 52.26
#